data_AF-B7PQ61-F1
#
_entry.id   AF-B7PQ61-F1
#
_cell.length_a   1.000
_cell.length_b   1.000
_cell.length_c   1.000
_cell.angle_alpha   90.00
_cell.angle_beta   90.00
_cell.angle_gamma   90.00
#
_symmetry.space_group_name_H-M   'P 1'
#
loop_
_entity.id
_entity.type
_entity.pdbx_description
1 polymer ?
#
loop_
_entity_poly.entity_id
_entity_poly.type
_entity_poly.pdbx_seq_one_letter_code
_entity_poly.pdbx_strand_id
1 'polypeptide(L)'
;MRAPTVARPASSAGPLLDLGRLARDAGSWASQPACVSKPLFRYLYHERGDVRQALDLASQRRGPDCCGWWALQRGRCFLRLGMPRDAEQQFRTASEAGDPMPRAHLWLAKARTPNVYRVG
;
A
#
# COMPACT_ATOMS: atom_id res chain seq x y z
N MET A 1 -18.55 -14.24 42.46
CA MET A 1 -18.95 -13.52 41.22
C MET A 1 -17.82 -12.56 40.87
N ARG A 2 -17.13 -12.76 39.74
CA ARG A 2 -15.95 -11.97 39.35
C ARG A 2 -16.40 -10.94 38.31
N ALA A 3 -16.33 -9.66 38.66
CA ALA A 3 -16.78 -8.56 37.79
C ALA A 3 -15.96 -8.56 36.48
N PRO A 4 -16.60 -8.36 35.30
CA PRO A 4 -15.87 -8.10 34.09
C PRO A 4 -15.12 -6.77 34.21
N THR A 5 -13.81 -6.81 34.00
CA THR A 5 -12.90 -5.67 33.98
C THR A 5 -13.45 -4.59 33.04
N VAL A 6 -13.77 -3.41 33.57
CA VAL A 6 -14.11 -2.22 32.77
C VAL A 6 -12.92 -1.87 31.88
N ALA A 7 -13.14 -1.88 30.56
CA ALA A 7 -12.16 -1.37 29.61
C ALA A 7 -11.91 0.12 29.89
N ARG A 8 -10.65 0.44 30.14
CA ARG A 8 -10.14 1.77 30.50
C ARG A 8 -10.55 2.82 29.46
N PRO A 9 -11.03 4.02 29.87
CA PRO A 9 -11.31 5.10 28.94
C PRO A 9 -10.02 5.52 28.22
N ALA A 10 -10.09 5.63 26.89
CA ALA A 10 -9.02 6.16 26.06
C ALA A 10 -8.82 7.65 26.38
N SER A 11 -7.99 7.93 27.39
CA SER A 11 -7.58 9.28 27.75
C SER A 11 -6.68 9.87 26.66
N SER A 12 -7.01 11.11 26.34
CA SER A 12 -6.54 12.00 25.26
C SER A 12 -5.03 12.19 25.14
N ALA A 13 -4.59 12.47 23.89
CA ALA A 13 -3.31 13.05 23.46
C ALA A 13 -2.24 12.12 22.86
N GLY A 14 -2.60 10.92 22.39
CA GLY A 14 -1.78 10.13 21.46
C GLY A 14 -2.58 9.77 20.20
N PRO A 15 -1.94 9.60 19.02
CA PRO A 15 -2.64 9.09 17.86
C PRO A 15 -3.25 7.72 18.20
N LEU A 16 -4.54 7.55 17.85
CA LEU A 16 -5.33 6.34 18.11
C LEU A 16 -4.63 5.05 17.65
N LEU A 17 -3.83 5.15 16.58
CA LEU A 17 -2.85 4.16 16.16
C LEU A 17 -1.49 4.84 15.95
N ASP A 18 -0.45 4.40 16.65
CA ASP A 18 0.92 4.72 16.28
C ASP A 18 1.34 3.84 15.10
N LEU A 19 1.09 4.35 13.89
CA LEU A 19 1.48 3.70 12.64
C LEU A 19 3.00 3.55 12.50
N GLY A 20 3.80 4.38 13.17
CA GLY A 20 5.26 4.28 13.19
C GLY A 20 5.77 3.15 14.09
N ARG A 21 5.03 2.81 15.15
CA ARG A 21 5.30 1.61 15.97
C ARG A 21 4.83 0.33 15.27
N LEU A 22 3.62 0.33 14.71
CA LEU A 22 3.13 -0.76 13.86
C LEU A 22 4.05 -1.03 12.66
N ALA A 23 4.66 0.03 12.11
CA ALA A 23 5.63 -0.08 11.04
C ALA A 23 7.01 -0.65 11.46
N ARG A 24 7.28 -0.80 12.77
CA ARG A 24 8.49 -1.45 13.29
C ARG A 24 8.27 -2.92 13.63
N ASP A 25 7.05 -3.28 14.04
CA ASP A 25 6.65 -4.66 14.34
C ASP A 25 6.32 -5.42 13.02
N ALA A 26 7.28 -5.44 12.10
CA ALA A 26 7.18 -5.84 10.69
C ALA A 26 6.82 -7.31 10.40
N GLY A 27 6.80 -8.17 11.43
CA GLY A 27 6.83 -9.62 11.25
C GLY A 27 5.62 -10.25 10.57
N SER A 28 4.46 -9.58 10.50
CA SER A 28 3.31 -10.12 9.76
C SER A 28 2.30 -9.04 9.37
N TRP A 29 2.72 -8.13 8.49
CA TRP A 29 1.79 -7.16 7.92
C TRP A 29 0.79 -7.82 6.97
N ALA A 30 1.15 -8.98 6.43
CA ALA A 30 0.29 -9.86 5.64
C ALA A 30 -0.93 -10.38 6.43
N SER A 31 -0.78 -10.71 7.71
CA SER A 31 -1.85 -11.34 8.50
C SER A 31 -2.89 -10.36 9.03
N GLN A 32 -2.62 -9.05 8.98
CA GLN A 32 -3.57 -8.04 9.45
C GLN A 32 -4.82 -7.99 8.55
N PRO A 33 -5.98 -7.51 9.03
CA PRO A 33 -7.14 -7.33 8.16
C PRO A 33 -6.92 -6.20 7.13
N ALA A 34 -7.64 -6.27 6.00
CA ALA A 34 -7.51 -5.31 4.89
C ALA A 34 -7.81 -3.85 5.28
N CYS A 35 -8.59 -3.65 6.35
CA CYS A 35 -8.92 -2.33 6.89
C CYS A 35 -7.71 -1.61 7.52
N VAL A 36 -6.70 -2.34 7.99
CA VAL A 36 -5.48 -1.77 8.60
C VAL A 36 -4.38 -1.60 7.54
N SER A 37 -4.26 -2.53 6.61
CA SER A 37 -3.18 -2.52 5.62
C SER A 37 -3.30 -1.40 4.58
N LYS A 38 -4.51 -1.05 4.13
CA LYS A 38 -4.75 0.07 3.20
C LYS A 38 -4.31 1.44 3.76
N PRO A 39 -4.77 1.88 4.96
CA PRO A 39 -4.32 3.13 5.55
C PRO A 39 -2.83 3.09 5.93
N LEU A 40 -2.31 1.94 6.38
CA LEU A 40 -0.88 1.77 6.65
C LEU A 40 -0.04 1.97 5.39
N PHE A 41 -0.44 1.38 4.26
CA PHE A 41 0.22 1.64 2.97
C PHE A 41 0.21 3.13 2.61
N ARG A 42 -0.95 3.79 2.78
CA ARG A 42 -1.07 5.23 2.47
C ARG A 42 -0.13 6.05 3.34
N TYR A 43 -0.03 5.75 4.63
CA TYR A 43 0.90 6.38 5.56
C TYR A 43 2.36 6.19 5.14
N LEU A 44 2.77 4.95 4.82
CA LEU A 44 4.15 4.67 4.39
C LEU A 44 4.49 5.38 3.08
N TYR A 45 3.58 5.37 2.10
CA TYR A 45 3.82 5.90 0.77
C TYR A 45 3.72 7.44 0.69
N HIS A 46 2.80 8.06 1.42
CA HIS A 46 2.54 9.50 1.36
C HIS A 46 3.21 10.27 2.50
N GLU A 47 3.08 9.82 3.75
CA GLU A 47 3.56 10.55 4.93
C GLU A 47 5.05 10.28 5.19
N ARG A 48 5.46 9.00 5.26
CA ARG A 48 6.89 8.65 5.48
C ARG A 48 7.73 8.69 4.21
N GLY A 49 7.12 8.54 3.03
CA GLY A 49 7.83 8.42 1.76
C GLY A 49 8.68 7.15 1.64
N ASP A 50 8.52 6.17 2.53
CA ASP A 50 9.28 4.92 2.52
C ASP A 50 8.67 3.93 1.52
N VAL A 51 9.07 4.08 0.26
CA VAL A 51 8.56 3.28 -0.86
C VAL A 51 8.94 1.80 -0.73
N ARG A 52 10.07 1.49 -0.09
CA ARG A 52 10.56 0.11 0.05
C ARG A 52 9.69 -0.67 1.03
N GLN A 53 9.42 -0.10 2.20
CA GLN A 53 8.49 -0.71 3.17
C GLN A 53 7.07 -0.80 2.60
N ALA A 54 6.62 0.22 1.86
CA ALA A 54 5.32 0.21 1.21
C ALA A 54 5.22 -0.91 0.13
N LEU A 55 6.29 -1.14 -0.63
CA LEU A 55 6.35 -2.22 -1.61
C LEU A 55 6.37 -3.60 -0.95
N ASP A 56 7.11 -3.76 0.14
CA ASP A 56 7.15 -5.02 0.89
C ASP A 56 5.75 -5.38 1.43
N LEU A 57 5.08 -4.41 2.07
CA LEU A 57 3.68 -4.54 2.50
C LEU A 57 2.77 -4.99 1.35
N ALA A 58 2.87 -4.31 0.20
CA ALA A 58 2.03 -4.60 -0.96
C ALA A 58 2.38 -5.95 -1.63
N SER A 59 3.62 -6.43 -1.47
CA SER A 59 4.08 -7.71 -2.02
C SER A 59 3.64 -8.89 -1.16
N GLN A 60 3.57 -8.70 0.15
CA GLN A 60 3.00 -9.64 1.11
C GLN A 60 1.49 -9.86 0.90
N ARG A 61 0.79 -8.90 0.26
CA ARG A 61 -0.64 -8.98 -0.09
C ARG A 61 -0.85 -9.53 -1.50
N ARG A 62 -0.40 -10.76 -1.74
CA ARG A 62 -0.66 -11.55 -2.95
C ARG A 62 -1.56 -12.73 -2.61
N GLY A 63 -2.69 -12.85 -3.29
CA GLY A 63 -3.68 -13.91 -3.09
C GLY A 63 -4.83 -13.79 -4.10
N PRO A 64 -5.64 -14.84 -4.27
CA PRO A 64 -6.74 -14.87 -5.23
C PRO A 64 -7.81 -13.80 -4.96
N ASP A 65 -8.00 -13.43 -3.69
CA ASP A 65 -8.92 -12.36 -3.27
C ASP A 65 -8.30 -10.96 -3.28
N CYS A 66 -7.02 -10.84 -3.64
CA CYS A 66 -6.31 -9.57 -3.60
C CYS A 66 -6.68 -8.75 -4.85
N CYS A 67 -7.69 -7.90 -4.66
CA CYS A 67 -8.26 -6.97 -5.63
C CYS A 67 -7.18 -6.20 -6.43
N GLY A 68 -7.49 -5.80 -7.67
CA GLY A 68 -6.61 -5.01 -8.54
C GLY A 68 -6.00 -3.76 -7.87
N TRP A 69 -6.61 -3.24 -6.80
CA TRP A 69 -6.10 -2.14 -5.98
C TRP A 69 -4.65 -2.38 -5.47
N TRP A 70 -4.31 -3.59 -4.99
CA TRP A 70 -2.96 -3.89 -4.52
C TRP A 70 -1.96 -3.95 -5.68
N ALA A 71 -2.37 -4.48 -6.83
CA ALA A 71 -1.55 -4.47 -8.05
C ALA A 71 -1.27 -3.02 -8.51
N LEU A 72 -2.26 -2.14 -8.45
CA LEU A 72 -2.10 -0.71 -8.74
C LEU A 72 -1.09 -0.04 -7.77
N GLN A 73 -1.17 -0.35 -6.47
CA GLN A 73 -0.23 0.22 -5.50
C GLN A 73 1.21 -0.27 -5.72
N ARG A 74 1.42 -1.56 -6.03
CA ARG A 74 2.76 -2.09 -6.38
C ARG A 74 3.34 -1.37 -7.59
N GLY A 75 2.55 -1.20 -8.65
CA GLY A 75 3.00 -0.48 -9.85
C GLY A 75 3.42 0.96 -9.53
N ARG A 76 2.69 1.66 -8.65
CA ARG A 76 3.07 3.01 -8.19
C ARG A 76 4.37 3.02 -7.38
N CYS A 77 4.66 1.96 -6.62
CA CYS A 77 5.94 1.82 -5.94
C CYS A 77 7.08 1.57 -6.93
N PHE A 78 6.90 0.67 -7.91
CA PHE A 78 7.89 0.39 -8.95
C PHE A 78 8.23 1.63 -9.79
N LEU A 79 7.23 2.44 -10.17
CA LEU A 79 7.50 3.71 -10.86
C LEU A 79 8.37 4.66 -10.03
N ARG A 80 8.11 4.74 -8.72
CA ARG A 80 8.83 5.64 -7.82
C ARG A 80 10.26 5.15 -7.53
N LEU A 81 10.51 3.84 -7.67
CA LEU A 81 11.84 3.23 -7.62
C LEU A 81 12.59 3.32 -8.97
N GLY A 82 11.97 3.83 -10.03
CA GLY A 82 12.60 3.94 -11.36
C GLY A 82 12.56 2.64 -12.17
N MET A 83 11.63 1.72 -11.86
CA MET A 83 11.44 0.43 -12.54
C MET A 83 10.14 0.45 -13.39
N PRO A 84 10.10 1.18 -14.52
CA PRO A 84 8.86 1.37 -15.29
C PRO A 84 8.36 0.09 -15.97
N ARG A 85 9.27 -0.81 -16.37
CA ARG A 85 8.90 -2.10 -17.01
C ARG A 85 8.12 -3.00 -16.05
N ASP A 86 8.62 -3.13 -14.81
CA ASP A 86 7.94 -3.92 -13.77
C ASP A 86 6.63 -3.26 -13.35
N ALA A 87 6.59 -1.92 -13.31
CA ALA A 87 5.36 -1.19 -13.04
C ALA A 87 4.28 -1.46 -14.09
N GLU A 88 4.64 -1.46 -15.38
CA GLU A 88 3.70 -1.73 -16.48
C GLU A 88 3.03 -3.10 -16.31
N GLN A 89 3.81 -4.13 -16.00
CA GLN A 89 3.27 -5.48 -15.78
C GLN A 89 2.23 -5.48 -14.63
N GLN A 90 2.52 -4.77 -13.53
CA GLN A 90 1.57 -4.67 -12.41
C GLN A 90 0.29 -3.92 -12.78
N PHE A 91 0.39 -2.85 -13.58
CA PHE A 91 -0.78 -2.10 -14.00
C PHE A 91 -1.64 -2.85 -15.01
N ARG A 92 -1.03 -3.68 -15.87
CA ARG A 92 -1.76 -4.57 -16.79
C ARG A 92 -2.60 -5.59 -16.01
N THR A 93 -2.00 -6.25 -15.02
CA THR A 93 -2.73 -7.14 -14.12
C THR A 93 -3.83 -6.39 -13.35
N ALA A 94 -3.62 -5.13 -12.99
CA ALA A 94 -4.63 -4.31 -12.32
C ALA A 94 -5.80 -3.91 -13.25
N SER A 95 -5.56 -3.73 -14.55
CA SER A 95 -6.61 -3.42 -15.53
C SER A 95 -7.41 -4.63 -15.97
N GLU A 96 -6.81 -5.81 -15.93
CA GLU A 96 -7.45 -7.09 -16.24
C GLU A 96 -8.21 -7.68 -15.04
N ALA A 97 -8.02 -7.11 -13.84
CA ALA A 97 -8.78 -7.49 -12.66
C ALA A 97 -10.27 -7.13 -12.81
N GLY A 98 -11.16 -7.92 -12.21
CA GLY A 98 -12.62 -7.86 -12.43
C GLY A 98 -13.34 -6.54 -12.12
N ASP A 99 -12.65 -5.56 -11.53
CA ASP A 99 -13.10 -4.16 -11.46
C ASP A 99 -12.11 -3.29 -12.28
N PRO A 100 -12.45 -2.93 -13.53
CA PRO A 100 -11.58 -2.16 -14.40
C PRO A 100 -11.41 -0.76 -13.82
N MET A 101 -10.35 -0.56 -13.04
CA MET A 101 -10.05 0.74 -12.46
C MET A 101 -9.56 1.69 -13.55
N PRO A 102 -10.28 2.80 -13.85
CA PRO A 102 -9.86 3.76 -14.89
C PRO A 102 -8.47 4.34 -14.60
N ARG A 103 -8.10 4.43 -13.32
CA ARG A 103 -6.77 4.84 -12.88
C ARG A 103 -5.66 3.93 -13.39
N ALA A 104 -5.88 2.63 -13.56
CA ALA A 104 -4.86 1.71 -14.06
C ALA A 104 -4.40 2.09 -15.48
N HIS A 105 -5.33 2.45 -16.36
CA HIS A 105 -5.00 2.92 -17.72
C HIS A 105 -4.21 4.23 -17.71
N LEU A 106 -4.56 5.17 -16.82
CA LEU A 106 -3.79 6.42 -16.66
C LEU A 106 -2.36 6.15 -16.19
N TRP A 107 -2.16 5.21 -15.26
CA TRP A 107 -0.83 4.83 -14.79
C TRP A 107 -0.04 4.02 -15.81
N LEU A 108 -0.69 3.20 -16.64
CA LEU A 108 -0.07 2.54 -17.80
C LEU A 108 0.45 3.56 -18.81
N ALA A 109 -0.36 4.55 -19.16
CA ALA A 109 0.08 5.63 -20.05
C ALA A 109 1.31 6.34 -19.49
N LYS A 110 1.30 6.67 -18.19
CA LYS A 110 2.44 7.30 -17.49
C LYS A 110 3.68 6.41 -17.41
N ALA A 111 3.52 5.09 -17.31
CA ALA A 111 4.66 4.16 -17.28
C ALA A 111 5.30 4.00 -18.66
N ARG A 112 4.50 4.08 -19.73
CA ARG A 112 4.94 3.93 -21.12
C ARG A 112 5.52 5.20 -21.71
N THR A 113 5.17 6.37 -21.19
CA THR A 113 5.85 7.61 -21.58
C THR A 113 7.30 7.53 -21.12
N PRO A 114 8.30 7.49 -22.03
CA PRO A 114 9.69 7.59 -21.64
C PRO A 114 9.88 8.89 -20.88
N ASN A 115 10.64 8.83 -19.79
CA ASN A 115 10.85 9.95 -18.89
C ASN A 115 11.74 11.00 -19.57
N VAL A 116 11.17 11.82 -20.47
CA VAL A 116 11.87 12.90 -21.18
C VAL A 116 12.22 14.06 -20.24
N TYR A 117 11.76 14.04 -18.97
CA TYR A 117 11.92 15.15 -18.03
C TYR A 117 12.81 14.86 -16.81
N ARG A 118 13.74 13.90 -16.91
CA ARG A 118 14.84 13.80 -15.93
C ARG A 118 16.08 14.49 -16.49
N VAL A 119 15.98 15.80 -16.67
CA VAL A 119 17.10 16.73 -16.86
C VAL A 119 17.15 17.59 -15.60
N GLY A 120 18.29 17.58 -14.90
CA GLY A 120 18.54 18.36 -13.68
C GLY A 120 18.70 17.51 -12.44
#